data_AF-L1NNE1-F1
#
_entry.id   AF-L1NNE1-F1
#
_cell.length_a   1.000
_cell.length_b   1.000
_cell.length_c   1.000
_cell.angle_alpha   90.00
_cell.angle_beta   90.00
_cell.angle_gamma   90.00
#
_symmetry.space_group_name_H-M   'P 1'
#
loop_
_entity.id
_entity.type
_entity.pdbx_description
1 polymer ?
#
loop_
_entity_poly.entity_id
_entity_poly.type
_entity_poly.pdbx_seq_one_letter_code
_entity_poly.pdbx_strand_id
1 'polypeptide(L)'
;MDYQQHITKLQTEVNRAFGRTVTSVYDFEQLAEKIQLSVQTLRRFYGKIDKDKQLSTTSLNLICNYIGYADWQSFCNPIAYSQPNTHHLINAFYDTVAFSGATFFDQKLRDTHEAYAELILKDIPYAYSFLERYKAHPVITQSLYPWFPYYDQMAHPSYVQLIEHYLTTNPLEHLRVCQNSFLAYGAFFASNGGGGGKG
;
A
#
# COMPACT_ATOMS: atom_id res chain seq x y z
N MET A 1 10.72 -24.34 -6.89
CA MET A 1 11.87 -23.41 -7.03
C MET A 1 12.98 -23.92 -6.13
N ASP A 2 14.24 -23.72 -6.55
CA ASP A 2 15.41 -24.09 -5.75
C ASP A 2 15.67 -23.04 -4.65
N TYR A 3 16.24 -23.44 -3.51
CA TYR A 3 16.54 -22.56 -2.37
C TYR A 3 17.33 -21.33 -2.80
N GLN A 4 18.33 -21.51 -3.68
CA GLN A 4 19.15 -20.40 -4.18
C GLN A 4 18.35 -19.40 -5.00
N GLN A 5 17.36 -19.85 -5.79
CA GLN A 5 16.49 -18.95 -6.54
C GLN A 5 15.64 -18.08 -5.60
N HIS A 6 15.12 -18.66 -4.51
CA HIS A 6 14.41 -17.89 -3.49
C HIS A 6 15.32 -16.90 -2.77
N ILE A 7 16.55 -17.27 -2.43
CA ILE A 7 17.52 -16.35 -1.82
C ILE A 7 17.85 -15.18 -2.74
N THR A 8 18.13 -15.42 -4.02
CA THR A 8 18.40 -14.34 -4.99
C THR A 8 17.20 -13.40 -5.10
N LYS A 9 15.99 -13.94 -5.18
CA LYS A 9 14.76 -13.12 -5.19
C LYS A 9 14.60 -12.30 -3.90
N LEU A 10 14.85 -12.91 -2.74
CA LEU A 10 14.76 -12.24 -1.45
C LEU A 10 15.76 -11.09 -1.35
N GLN A 11 17.00 -11.28 -1.83
CA GLN A 11 18.01 -10.22 -1.87
C GLN A 11 17.56 -9.03 -2.72
N THR A 12 16.93 -9.28 -3.87
CA THR A 12 16.40 -8.21 -4.74
C THR A 12 15.32 -7.40 -4.05
N GLU A 13 14.36 -8.04 -3.40
CA GLU A 13 13.29 -7.33 -2.67
C GLU A 13 13.82 -6.60 -1.43
N VAL A 14 14.81 -7.17 -0.72
CA VAL A 14 15.49 -6.49 0.39
C VAL A 14 16.21 -5.23 -0.09
N ASN A 15 16.93 -5.28 -1.22
CA ASN A 15 17.58 -4.11 -1.81
C ASN A 15 16.55 -3.03 -2.20
N ARG A 16 15.39 -3.44 -2.73
CA ARG A 16 14.28 -2.52 -3.06
C ARG A 16 13.73 -1.85 -1.79
N ALA A 17 13.42 -2.63 -0.75
CA ALA A 17 12.92 -2.13 0.52
C ALA A 17 13.94 -1.25 1.27
N PHE A 18 15.24 -1.55 1.12
CA PHE A 18 16.33 -0.77 1.67
C PHE A 18 16.60 0.52 0.89
N GLY A 19 16.09 0.64 -0.35
CA GLY A 19 16.25 1.80 -1.23
C GLY A 19 17.57 1.87 -1.98
N ARG A 20 18.48 0.90 -1.79
CA ARG A 20 19.74 0.77 -2.53
C ARG A 20 20.30 -0.65 -2.46
N THR A 21 21.26 -0.94 -3.34
CA THR A 21 21.97 -2.23 -3.31
C THR A 21 22.97 -2.28 -2.16
N VAL A 22 22.89 -3.32 -1.33
CA VAL A 22 23.84 -3.54 -0.22
C VAL A 22 25.19 -4.01 -0.78
N THR A 23 26.21 -3.15 -0.69
CA THR A 23 27.55 -3.45 -1.25
C THR A 23 28.69 -3.24 -0.27
N SER A 24 28.53 -2.35 0.70
CA SER A 24 29.57 -1.96 1.66
C SER A 24 29.29 -2.47 3.08
N VAL A 25 30.32 -2.47 3.93
CA VAL A 25 30.18 -2.80 5.37
C VAL A 25 29.16 -1.88 6.05
N TYR A 26 29.20 -0.59 5.71
CA TYR A 26 28.24 0.41 6.22
C TYR A 26 26.79 0.07 5.84
N ASP A 27 26.54 -0.42 4.62
CA ASP A 27 25.20 -0.89 4.23
C ASP A 27 24.73 -2.07 5.07
N PHE A 28 25.64 -3.01 5.35
CA PHE A 28 25.32 -4.17 6.18
C PHE A 28 25.02 -3.77 7.63
N GLU A 29 25.72 -2.79 8.20
CA GLU A 29 25.46 -2.28 9.55
C GLU A 29 24.08 -1.62 9.63
N GLN A 30 23.76 -0.75 8.68
CA GLN A 30 22.46 -0.08 8.61
C GLN A 30 21.30 -1.07 8.39
N LEU A 31 21.51 -2.07 7.55
CA LEU A 31 20.50 -3.10 7.31
C LEU A 31 20.36 -4.04 8.52
N ALA A 32 21.46 -4.38 9.19
CA ALA A 32 21.48 -5.20 10.41
C ALA A 32 20.61 -4.57 11.51
N GLU A 33 20.73 -3.25 11.70
CA GLU A 33 19.93 -2.51 12.66
C GLU A 33 18.43 -2.57 12.33
N LYS A 34 18.07 -2.42 11.05
CA LYS A 34 16.67 -2.45 10.60
C LYS A 34 16.02 -3.84 10.73
N ILE A 35 16.74 -4.90 10.36
CA ILE A 35 16.21 -6.28 10.37
C ILE A 35 16.40 -6.93 11.75
N GLN A 36 17.16 -6.31 12.65
CA GLN A 36 17.58 -6.88 13.94
C GLN A 36 18.34 -8.20 13.77
N LEU A 37 19.27 -8.23 12.82
CA LEU A 37 20.16 -9.35 12.54
C LEU A 37 21.61 -8.94 12.68
N SER A 38 22.50 -9.92 12.92
CA SER A 38 23.92 -9.63 12.91
C SER A 38 24.42 -9.31 11.49
N VAL A 39 25.41 -8.42 11.40
CA VAL A 39 26.12 -8.10 10.14
C VAL A 39 26.67 -9.36 9.47
N GLN A 40 27.15 -10.34 10.25
CA GLN A 40 27.68 -11.59 9.71
C GLN A 40 26.58 -12.45 9.08
N THR A 41 25.39 -12.51 9.69
CA THR A 41 24.23 -13.20 9.13
C THR A 41 23.85 -12.59 7.77
N LEU A 42 23.82 -11.25 7.67
CA LEU A 42 23.52 -10.57 6.41
C LEU A 42 24.63 -10.77 5.37
N ARG A 43 25.90 -10.74 5.76
CA ARG A 43 27.01 -11.05 4.84
C ARG A 43 26.91 -12.47 4.29
N ARG A 44 26.50 -13.44 5.11
CA ARG A 44 26.21 -14.81 4.65
C ARG A 44 25.00 -14.84 3.72
N PHE A 45 23.92 -14.12 4.06
CA PHE A 45 22.72 -14.00 3.23
C PHE A 45 23.05 -13.49 1.82
N TYR A 46 23.94 -12.52 1.68
CA TYR A 46 24.43 -12.00 0.39
C TYR A 46 25.58 -12.82 -0.24
N GLY A 47 25.89 -13.99 0.32
CA GLY A 47 26.95 -14.87 -0.18
C GLY A 47 28.36 -14.25 -0.10
N LYS A 48 28.60 -13.27 0.78
CA LYS A 48 29.93 -12.68 0.98
C LYS A 48 30.84 -13.57 1.83
N ILE A 49 30.26 -14.47 2.62
CA ILE A 49 30.92 -15.48 3.44
C ILE A 49 30.08 -16.75 3.44
N ASP A 50 30.69 -17.91 3.73
CA ASP A 50 30.00 -19.20 3.93
C ASP A 50 28.89 -19.49 2.90
N LYS A 51 29.20 -19.34 1.60
CA LYS A 51 28.21 -19.43 0.49
C LYS A 51 27.40 -20.72 0.47
N ASP A 52 27.96 -21.80 1.00
CA ASP A 52 27.34 -23.13 1.00
C ASP A 52 26.45 -23.37 2.24
N LYS A 53 26.48 -22.47 3.23
CA LYS A 53 25.67 -22.58 4.44
C LYS A 53 24.35 -21.84 4.27
N GLN A 54 23.26 -22.62 4.38
CA GLN A 54 21.92 -22.06 4.48
C GLN A 54 21.76 -21.25 5.78
N LEU A 55 20.97 -20.18 5.70
CA LEU A 55 20.56 -19.43 6.88
C LEU A 55 19.51 -20.21 7.67
N SER A 56 19.44 -19.96 8.98
CA SER A 56 18.36 -20.50 9.80
C SER A 56 17.02 -19.91 9.37
N THR A 57 15.95 -20.69 9.56
CA THR A 57 14.58 -20.25 9.29
C THR A 57 14.21 -18.99 10.06
N THR A 58 14.67 -18.84 11.30
CA THR A 58 14.44 -17.63 12.10
C THR A 58 15.03 -16.39 11.45
N SER A 59 16.27 -16.47 10.95
CA SER A 59 16.89 -15.34 10.24
C SER A 59 16.18 -15.04 8.93
N LEU A 60 15.77 -16.07 8.18
CA LEU A 60 15.01 -15.90 6.95
C LEU A 60 13.65 -15.24 7.22
N ASN A 61 12.95 -15.63 8.29
CA ASN A 61 11.69 -15.03 8.70
C ASN A 61 11.85 -13.56 9.05
N LEU A 62 12.91 -13.17 9.75
CA LEU A 62 13.18 -11.75 10.06
C LEU A 62 13.41 -10.93 8.79
N ILE A 63 14.17 -11.48 7.83
CA ILE A 63 14.39 -10.82 6.53
C ILE A 63 13.08 -10.72 5.73
N CYS A 64 12.23 -11.75 5.74
CA CYS A 64 10.92 -11.74 5.11
C CYS A 64 9.97 -10.72 5.75
N ASN A 65 9.94 -10.63 7.08
CA ASN A 65 9.13 -9.64 7.79
C ASN A 65 9.53 -8.21 7.45
N TYR A 66 10.83 -7.96 7.29
CA TYR A 66 11.34 -6.65 6.87
C TYR A 66 10.80 -6.20 5.51
N ILE A 67 10.56 -7.14 4.59
CA ILE A 67 9.98 -6.86 3.26
C ILE A 67 8.46 -7.10 3.19
N GLY A 68 7.79 -7.26 4.33
CA GLY A 68 6.33 -7.35 4.41
C GLY A 68 5.72 -8.75 4.24
N TYR A 69 6.52 -9.82 4.25
CA TYR A 69 6.04 -11.20 4.25
C TYR A 69 6.04 -11.78 5.67
N ALA A 70 5.03 -12.57 6.03
CA ALA A 70 4.90 -13.14 7.37
C ALA A 70 6.10 -14.04 7.77
N ASP A 71 6.57 -14.87 6.84
CA ASP A 71 7.69 -15.78 7.06
C ASP A 71 8.33 -16.28 5.75
N TRP A 72 9.40 -17.04 5.87
CA TRP A 72 10.13 -17.64 4.75
C TRP A 72 9.27 -18.57 3.91
N GLN A 73 8.34 -19.31 4.53
CA GLN A 73 7.46 -20.23 3.81
C GLN A 73 6.46 -19.46 2.95
N SER A 74 5.92 -18.36 3.46
CA SER A 74 5.03 -17.44 2.75
C SER A 74 5.74 -16.79 1.57
N PHE A 75 7.03 -16.45 1.73
CA PHE A 75 7.85 -15.92 0.66
C PHE A 75 8.17 -16.97 -0.42
N CYS A 76 8.48 -18.21 -0.02
CA CYS A 76 8.83 -19.29 -0.95
C CYS A 76 7.62 -19.85 -1.70
N ASN A 77 6.49 -19.94 -1.02
CA ASN A 77 5.25 -20.50 -1.55
C ASN A 77 4.14 -19.44 -1.53
N PRO A 78 4.22 -18.41 -2.41
CA PRO A 78 3.20 -17.37 -2.49
C PRO A 78 1.80 -17.89 -2.88
N ILE A 79 1.69 -19.18 -3.24
CA ILE A 79 0.43 -19.86 -3.56
C ILE A 79 -0.24 -20.45 -2.31
N ALA A 80 0.52 -20.71 -1.22
CA ALA A 80 0.05 -21.45 -0.05
C ALA A 80 -0.26 -20.57 1.18
N TYR A 81 0.23 -19.34 1.24
CA TYR A 81 -0.09 -18.39 2.29
C TYR A 81 -0.64 -17.11 1.64
N SER A 82 -1.94 -16.89 1.89
CA SER A 82 -2.78 -15.72 1.65
C SER A 82 -2.28 -14.71 0.61
N GLN A 83 -3.10 -14.54 -0.43
CA GLN A 83 -3.13 -13.43 -1.39
C GLN A 83 -2.23 -12.25 -0.99
N PRO A 84 -1.32 -11.77 -1.87
CA PRO A 84 -0.51 -10.60 -1.57
C PRO A 84 -1.44 -9.52 -1.01
N ASN A 85 -1.15 -9.02 0.20
CA ASN A 85 -2.03 -8.09 0.89
C ASN A 85 -2.31 -6.94 -0.10
N THR A 86 -3.55 -6.88 -0.59
CA THR A 86 -3.94 -5.97 -1.66
C THR A 86 -3.54 -4.54 -1.32
N HIS A 87 -3.62 -4.16 -0.04
CA HIS A 87 -3.20 -2.86 0.46
C HIS A 87 -1.69 -2.62 0.30
N HIS A 88 -0.86 -3.65 0.47
CA HIS A 88 0.59 -3.54 0.26
C HIS A 88 0.93 -3.31 -1.21
N LEU A 89 0.27 -4.03 -2.13
CA LEU A 89 0.47 -3.83 -3.58
C LEU A 89 0.02 -2.43 -4.02
N ILE A 90 -1.15 -2.01 -3.54
CA ILE A 90 -1.70 -0.68 -3.77
C ILE A 90 -0.71 0.39 -3.25
N ASN A 91 -0.28 0.31 -1.99
CA ASN A 91 0.66 1.27 -1.41
C ASN A 91 1.98 1.34 -2.19
N ALA A 92 2.55 0.20 -2.59
CA ALA A 92 3.80 0.17 -3.36
C ALA A 92 3.67 0.87 -4.72
N PHE A 93 2.52 0.73 -5.39
CA PHE A 93 2.22 1.45 -6.62
C PHE A 93 2.18 2.97 -6.39
N TYR A 94 1.39 3.43 -5.40
CA TYR A 94 1.25 4.87 -5.15
C TYR A 94 2.50 5.52 -4.57
N ASP A 95 3.30 4.78 -3.80
CA ASP A 95 4.63 5.24 -3.41
C ASP A 95 5.48 5.51 -4.66
N THR A 96 5.48 4.59 -5.63
CA THR A 96 6.21 4.79 -6.90
C THR A 96 5.70 6.00 -7.66
N VAL A 97 4.38 6.22 -7.72
CA VAL A 97 3.79 7.40 -8.38
C VAL A 97 4.17 8.69 -7.64
N ALA A 98 4.13 8.70 -6.31
CA ALA A 98 4.48 9.85 -5.47
C ALA A 98 5.93 10.31 -5.70
N PHE A 99 6.86 9.37 -5.86
CA PHE A 99 8.29 9.67 -5.99
C PHE A 99 8.80 9.79 -7.44
N SER A 100 8.01 9.37 -8.43
CA SER A 100 8.42 9.42 -9.85
C SER A 100 8.04 10.72 -10.57
N GLY A 101 7.16 11.54 -10.00
CA GLY A 101 6.61 12.72 -10.67
C GLY A 101 5.76 12.39 -11.90
N ALA A 102 5.30 11.14 -12.01
CA ALA A 102 4.48 10.66 -13.12
C ALA A 102 3.16 11.43 -13.21
N THR A 103 2.73 11.71 -14.44
CA THR A 103 1.42 12.36 -14.67
C THR A 103 0.32 11.32 -14.68
N PHE A 104 -0.69 11.55 -13.86
CA PHE A 104 -1.83 10.66 -13.68
C PHE A 104 -2.72 10.50 -14.93
N PHE A 105 -2.49 11.35 -15.95
CA PHE A 105 -3.19 11.34 -17.22
C PHE A 105 -2.61 10.34 -18.24
N ASP A 106 -1.55 9.60 -17.89
CA ASP A 106 -1.14 8.43 -18.66
C ASP A 106 -2.23 7.35 -18.57
N GLN A 107 -2.71 6.90 -19.73
CA GLN A 107 -3.77 5.90 -19.83
C GLN A 107 -3.47 4.63 -19.01
N LYS A 108 -2.21 4.19 -18.95
CA LYS A 108 -1.82 2.99 -18.18
C LYS A 108 -1.95 3.18 -16.67
N LEU A 109 -1.69 4.39 -16.19
CA LEU A 109 -1.81 4.72 -14.77
C LEU A 109 -3.28 4.90 -14.39
N ARG A 110 -4.09 5.47 -15.29
CA ARG A 110 -5.53 5.65 -15.10
C ARG A 110 -6.26 4.32 -14.87
N ASP A 111 -6.04 3.32 -15.73
CA ASP A 111 -6.74 2.03 -15.63
C ASP A 111 -6.37 1.29 -14.32
N THR A 112 -5.09 1.35 -13.95
CA THR A 112 -4.59 0.77 -12.68
C THR A 112 -5.19 1.48 -11.48
N HIS A 113 -5.25 2.82 -11.56
CA HIS A 113 -5.84 3.63 -10.52
C HIS A 113 -7.34 3.36 -10.34
N GLU A 114 -8.10 3.23 -11.42
CA GLU A 114 -9.53 2.88 -11.39
C GLU A 114 -9.76 1.55 -10.66
N ALA A 115 -8.98 0.52 -11.00
CA ALA A 115 -9.05 -0.78 -10.33
C ALA A 115 -8.72 -0.68 -8.84
N TYR A 116 -7.72 0.13 -8.46
CA TYR A 116 -7.32 0.29 -7.06
C TYR A 116 -8.27 1.19 -6.26
N ALA A 117 -8.87 2.21 -6.87
CA ALA A 117 -9.82 3.08 -6.22
C ALA A 117 -11.03 2.30 -5.71
N GLU A 118 -11.55 1.35 -6.50
CA GLU A 118 -12.63 0.46 -6.06
C GLU A 118 -12.23 -0.37 -4.83
N LEU A 119 -11.02 -0.93 -4.84
CA LEU A 119 -10.51 -1.75 -3.73
C LEU A 119 -10.28 -0.93 -2.46
N ILE A 120 -9.75 0.29 -2.60
CA ILE A 120 -9.54 1.21 -1.48
C ILE A 120 -10.88 1.62 -0.87
N LEU A 121 -11.85 2.04 -1.69
CA LEU A 121 -13.11 2.59 -1.20
C LEU A 121 -14.08 1.53 -0.63
N LYS A 122 -13.91 0.25 -1.00
CA LYS A 122 -14.62 -0.88 -0.36
C LYS A 122 -14.15 -1.16 1.07
N ASP A 123 -12.91 -0.80 1.41
CA ASP A 123 -12.34 -0.95 2.75
C ASP A 123 -12.15 0.42 3.40
N ILE A 124 -13.20 0.89 4.10
CA ILE A 124 -13.21 2.23 4.71
C ILE A 124 -12.03 2.45 5.69
N PRO A 125 -11.71 1.53 6.62
CA PRO A 125 -10.51 1.65 7.45
C PRO A 125 -9.22 1.86 6.64
N TYR A 126 -9.06 1.10 5.56
CA TYR A 126 -7.90 1.27 4.69
C TYR A 126 -7.93 2.61 3.94
N ALA A 127 -9.08 3.05 3.44
CA ALA A 127 -9.24 4.35 2.77
C ALA A 127 -8.80 5.52 3.66
N TYR A 128 -9.06 5.47 4.97
CA TYR A 128 -8.52 6.45 5.92
C TYR A 128 -7.01 6.41 6.01
N SER A 129 -6.42 5.22 6.17
CA SER A 129 -4.97 5.08 6.25
C SER A 129 -4.27 5.51 4.95
N PHE A 130 -4.91 5.27 3.81
CA PHE A 130 -4.46 5.66 2.48
C PHE A 130 -4.45 7.19 2.35
N LEU A 131 -5.55 7.85 2.73
CA LEU A 131 -5.65 9.31 2.72
C LEU A 131 -4.59 9.95 3.62
N GLU A 132 -4.39 9.45 4.83
CA GLU A 132 -3.38 9.96 5.74
C GLU A 132 -1.96 9.80 5.19
N ARG A 133 -1.67 8.67 4.53
CA ARG A 133 -0.36 8.40 3.92
C ARG A 133 -0.05 9.39 2.79
N TYR A 134 -1.04 9.70 1.95
CA TYR A 134 -0.84 10.47 0.72
C TYR A 134 -1.35 11.91 0.79
N LYS A 135 -1.74 12.44 1.96
CA LYS A 135 -2.27 13.82 2.10
C LYS A 135 -1.34 14.91 1.57
N ALA A 136 -0.03 14.67 1.57
CA ALA A 136 0.98 15.59 1.02
C ALA A 136 1.17 15.46 -0.51
N HIS A 137 0.46 14.53 -1.15
CA HIS A 137 0.52 14.25 -2.59
C HIS A 137 -0.86 14.44 -3.22
N PRO A 138 -1.27 15.70 -3.50
CA PRO A 138 -2.59 15.99 -4.03
C PRO A 138 -2.91 15.18 -5.30
N VAL A 139 -1.95 14.98 -6.20
CA VAL A 139 -2.15 14.19 -7.43
C VAL A 139 -2.74 12.80 -7.15
N ILE A 140 -2.35 12.16 -6.04
CA ILE A 140 -2.86 10.85 -5.64
C ILE A 140 -4.24 10.97 -5.01
N THR A 141 -4.42 11.86 -4.03
CA THR A 141 -5.71 11.98 -3.32
C THR A 141 -6.82 12.55 -4.21
N GLN A 142 -6.48 13.37 -5.20
CA GLN A 142 -7.41 13.93 -6.20
C GLN A 142 -7.93 12.90 -7.20
N SER A 143 -7.22 11.79 -7.39
CA SER A 143 -7.65 10.74 -8.32
C SER A 143 -8.66 9.79 -7.65
N LEU A 144 -8.64 9.65 -6.33
CA LEU A 144 -9.43 8.66 -5.60
C LEU A 144 -10.90 9.05 -5.42
N TYR A 145 -11.17 10.20 -4.82
CA TYR A 145 -12.53 10.60 -4.38
C TYR A 145 -13.42 11.26 -5.44
N PRO A 146 -12.89 12.10 -6.36
CA PRO A 146 -13.73 12.81 -7.32
C PRO A 146 -14.15 11.98 -8.54
N TRP A 147 -13.35 10.97 -8.88
CA TRP A 147 -13.53 10.18 -10.11
C TRP A 147 -14.30 8.88 -9.89
N PHE A 148 -14.34 8.38 -8.65
CA PHE A 148 -15.03 7.12 -8.29
C PHE A 148 -16.04 7.35 -7.16
N PRO A 149 -17.12 8.12 -7.41
CA PRO A 149 -18.21 8.26 -6.45
C PRO A 149 -18.82 6.91 -6.12
N TYR A 150 -18.74 6.52 -4.85
CA TYR A 150 -19.37 5.29 -4.36
C TYR A 150 -20.82 5.59 -3.97
N TYR A 151 -21.67 5.80 -4.98
CA TYR A 151 -23.05 6.29 -4.83
C TYR A 151 -23.87 5.47 -3.81
N ASP A 152 -23.67 4.15 -3.77
CA ASP A 152 -24.36 3.24 -2.84
C ASP A 152 -24.01 3.49 -1.36
N GLN A 153 -22.83 4.08 -1.10
CA GLN A 153 -22.35 4.39 0.25
C GLN A 153 -22.51 5.87 0.62
N MET A 154 -23.02 6.72 -0.28
CA MET A 154 -23.09 8.17 -0.04
C MET A 154 -23.94 8.57 1.17
N ALA A 155 -24.93 7.77 1.53
CA ALA A 155 -25.74 7.98 2.73
C ALA A 155 -25.14 7.29 3.99
N HIS A 156 -24.09 6.49 3.85
CA HIS A 156 -23.50 5.73 4.96
C HIS A 156 -22.60 6.63 5.82
N PRO A 157 -22.77 6.67 7.16
CA PRO A 157 -22.03 7.58 8.04
C PRO A 157 -20.51 7.47 7.91
N SER A 158 -19.98 6.25 7.79
CA SER A 158 -18.53 6.02 7.66
C SER A 158 -17.93 6.58 6.36
N TYR A 159 -18.70 6.60 5.27
CA TYR A 159 -18.25 7.18 4.01
C TYR A 159 -18.40 8.71 4.00
N VAL A 160 -19.46 9.22 4.62
CA VAL A 160 -19.63 10.67 4.88
C VAL A 160 -18.44 11.22 5.67
N GLN A 161 -18.07 10.57 6.77
CA GLN A 161 -16.92 10.99 7.58
C GLN A 161 -15.60 10.91 6.81
N LEU A 162 -15.46 9.98 5.87
CA LEU A 162 -14.27 9.88 5.02
C LEU A 162 -14.17 11.07 4.05
N ILE A 163 -15.30 11.47 3.44
CA ILE A 163 -15.36 12.66 2.58
C ILE A 163 -15.11 13.94 3.38
N GLU A 164 -15.71 14.06 4.57
CA GLU A 164 -15.46 15.19 5.48
C GLU A 164 -13.97 15.28 5.86
N HIS A 165 -13.36 14.14 6.19
CA HIS A 165 -11.92 14.07 6.49
C HIS A 165 -11.07 14.47 5.28
N TYR A 166 -11.42 14.01 4.08
CA TYR A 166 -10.76 14.45 2.84
C TYR A 166 -10.85 15.97 2.64
N LEU A 167 -12.00 16.59 2.91
CA LEU A 167 -12.17 18.05 2.78
C LEU A 167 -11.24 18.83 3.72
N THR A 168 -10.86 18.27 4.88
CA THR A 168 -9.89 18.90 5.79
C THR A 168 -8.47 18.97 5.22
N THR A 169 -8.16 18.18 4.19
CA THR A 169 -6.86 18.19 3.50
C THR A 169 -6.67 19.37 2.54
N ASN A 170 -7.64 20.29 2.47
CA ASN A 170 -7.68 21.44 1.57
C ASN A 170 -7.46 21.06 0.08
N PRO A 171 -8.33 20.21 -0.50
CA PRO A 171 -8.20 19.84 -1.90
C PRO A 171 -8.49 21.03 -2.84
N LEU A 172 -8.17 20.88 -4.12
CA LEU A 172 -8.42 21.92 -5.14
C LEU A 172 -9.91 22.31 -5.17
N GLU A 173 -10.21 23.57 -5.49
CA GLU A 173 -11.59 24.11 -5.40
C GLU A 173 -12.63 23.26 -6.14
N HIS A 174 -12.36 22.87 -7.39
CA HIS A 174 -13.30 22.07 -8.16
C HIS A 174 -13.60 20.70 -7.52
N LEU A 175 -12.66 20.16 -6.74
CA LEU A 175 -12.84 18.91 -6.00
C LEU A 175 -13.61 19.13 -4.71
N ARG A 176 -13.39 20.26 -4.01
CA ARG A 176 -14.22 20.65 -2.86
C ARG A 176 -15.68 20.78 -3.26
N VAL A 177 -15.96 21.42 -4.39
CA VAL A 177 -17.32 21.55 -4.94
C VAL A 177 -17.92 20.17 -5.25
N CYS A 178 -17.16 19.29 -5.90
CA CYS A 178 -17.58 17.92 -6.20
C CYS A 178 -17.93 17.12 -4.92
N GLN A 179 -17.05 17.11 -3.92
CA GLN A 179 -17.26 16.36 -2.68
C GLN A 179 -18.42 16.92 -1.84
N ASN A 180 -18.57 18.25 -1.77
CA ASN A 180 -19.74 18.85 -1.12
C ASN A 180 -21.05 18.48 -1.82
N SER A 181 -21.02 18.30 -3.14
CA SER A 181 -22.19 17.81 -3.89
C SER A 181 -22.54 16.37 -3.51
N PHE A 182 -21.53 15.51 -3.29
CA PHE A 182 -21.76 14.14 -2.80
C PHE A 182 -22.31 14.10 -1.38
N LEU A 183 -21.82 14.96 -0.48
CA LEU A 183 -22.38 15.10 0.88
C LEU A 183 -23.85 15.54 0.85
N ALA A 184 -24.18 16.53 0.02
CA ALA A 184 -25.55 17.01 -0.15
C ALA A 184 -26.47 15.92 -0.71
N TYR A 185 -25.99 15.17 -1.71
CA TYR A 185 -26.70 14.02 -2.28
C TYR A 185 -26.93 12.94 -1.22
N GLY A 186 -25.89 12.52 -0.50
CA GLY A 186 -25.98 11.53 0.59
C GLY A 186 -27.00 11.92 1.67
N ALA A 187 -27.00 13.18 2.09
CA ALA A 187 -27.96 13.70 3.06
C ALA A 187 -29.42 13.65 2.56
N PHE A 188 -29.65 13.92 1.26
CA PHE A 188 -30.97 13.80 0.64
C PHE A 188 -31.47 12.34 0.67
N PHE A 189 -30.62 11.36 0.37
CA PHE A 189 -31.01 9.95 0.43
C PHE A 189 -31.21 9.45 1.87
N ALA A 190 -30.37 9.87 2.81
CA ALA A 190 -30.52 9.52 4.22
C ALA A 190 -31.83 10.05 4.82
N SER A 191 -32.28 11.23 4.40
CA SER A 191 -33.53 11.84 4.87
C SER A 191 -34.79 11.23 4.20
N ASN A 192 -34.71 10.81 2.94
CA ASN A 192 -35.83 10.18 2.23
C ASN A 192 -35.94 8.65 2.43
N GLY A 193 -34.85 7.96 2.77
CA GLY A 193 -34.84 6.51 2.99
C GLY A 193 -35.47 6.04 4.31
N GLY A 194 -35.74 6.96 5.26
CA GLY A 194 -36.39 6.67 6.54
C GLY A 194 -37.92 6.75 6.52
N GLY A 195 -38.54 7.12 5.39
CA GLY A 195 -39.99 7.34 5.25
C GLY A 195 -40.76 6.24 4.52
N GLY A 196 -40.13 5.12 4.21
CA GLY A 196 -40.75 3.99 3.50
C GLY A 196 -41.34 2.94 4.44
N GLY A 197 -42.25 3.33 5.34
CA GLY A 197 -42.84 2.36 6.26
C GLY A 197 -43.83 2.95 7.25
N LYS A 198 -45.04 3.25 6.79
CA LYS A 198 -46.33 2.93 7.44
C LYS A 198 -47.48 3.35 6.52
N GLY A 199 -48.38 2.40 6.30
CA GLY A 199 -49.69 2.66 5.69
C GLY A 199 -50.64 3.39 6.63
#